data_AF-A0AAV2IY08-F1
#
_entry.id   AF-A0AAV2IY08-F1
#
_cell.length_a   1.000
_cell.length_b   1.000
_cell.length_c   1.000
_cell.angle_alpha   90.00
_cell.angle_beta   90.00
_cell.angle_gamma   90.00
#
_symmetry.space_group_name_H-M   'P 1'
#
loop_
_entity.id
_entity.type
_entity.pdbx_description
1 polymer ?
#
loop_
_entity_poly.entity_id
_entity_poly.type
_entity_poly.pdbx_seq_one_letter_code
_entity_poly.pdbx_strand_id
1 'polypeptide(L)'
;MPGNEFGHPEWLDFPREGNNESYHYARRQFNLLDCDHLRYGQLYRFDRDMNWTEDQYGWLAGSQAFVSAKHEEDKVIVFDRAHVVFVFNFHPSKSFQDYRVAVEVPGKYQIKLDSDMEMYGGHGRLDRSTEFFTQPEPFNGRNHSMKVLTCTL
;
A
#
# COMPACT_ATOMS: atom_id res chain seq x y z
N MET A 1 -1.34 -10.80 -13.19
CA MET A 1 -0.66 -11.55 -14.27
C MET A 1 0.78 -11.80 -13.83
N PRO A 2 1.40 -12.94 -14.17
CA PRO A 2 2.77 -13.24 -13.78
C PRO A 2 3.73 -12.13 -14.22
N GLY A 3 4.58 -11.66 -13.31
CA GLY A 3 5.51 -10.55 -13.52
C GLY A 3 5.05 -9.21 -12.94
N ASN A 4 3.74 -8.97 -12.79
CA ASN A 4 3.23 -7.67 -12.34
C ASN A 4 3.52 -7.42 -10.85
N GLU A 5 3.59 -8.49 -10.05
CA GLU A 5 3.91 -8.48 -8.62
C GLU A 5 5.28 -7.85 -8.30
N PHE A 6 6.17 -7.77 -9.28
CA PHE A 6 7.46 -7.10 -9.13
C PHE A 6 7.67 -5.97 -10.13
N GLY A 7 6.63 -5.55 -10.86
CA GLY A 7 6.74 -4.51 -11.87
C GLY A 7 7.64 -4.90 -13.05
N HIS A 8 7.48 -6.13 -13.58
CA HIS A 8 8.21 -6.60 -14.75
C HIS A 8 8.19 -5.55 -15.87
N PRO A 9 9.36 -5.18 -16.43
CA PRO A 9 9.45 -4.12 -17.44
C PRO A 9 8.84 -4.54 -18.78
N GLU A 10 8.81 -3.62 -19.73
CA GLU A 10 8.35 -3.85 -21.10
C GLU A 10 6.86 -4.27 -21.16
N TRP A 11 6.50 -5.10 -22.13
CA TRP A 11 5.15 -5.60 -22.37
C TRP A 11 5.21 -7.06 -22.85
N LEU A 12 4.05 -7.74 -22.89
CA LEU A 12 3.93 -9.07 -23.47
C LEU A 12 3.47 -8.93 -24.93
N ASP A 13 4.25 -9.46 -25.88
CA ASP A 13 3.88 -9.56 -27.30
C ASP A 13 4.19 -10.97 -27.80
N PHE A 14 3.19 -11.63 -28.37
CA PHE A 14 3.33 -12.97 -28.93
C PHE A 14 3.84 -12.90 -30.38
N PRO A 15 4.51 -13.95 -30.89
CA PRO A 15 4.88 -14.05 -32.30
C PRO A 15 3.67 -13.82 -33.21
N ARG A 16 3.85 -12.92 -34.19
CA ARG A 16 2.87 -12.60 -35.23
C ARG A 16 3.57 -11.95 -36.42
N GLU A 17 2.91 -11.90 -37.57
CA GLU A 17 3.45 -11.27 -38.78
C GLU A 17 3.95 -9.83 -38.51
N GLY A 18 3.15 -9.03 -37.77
CA GLY A 18 3.50 -7.65 -37.43
C GLY A 18 4.67 -7.47 -36.46
N ASN A 19 5.30 -8.55 -35.99
CA ASN A 19 6.57 -8.51 -35.26
C ASN A 19 7.60 -9.54 -35.79
N ASN A 20 7.43 -10.00 -37.04
CA ASN A 20 8.28 -11.00 -37.70
C ASN A 20 8.39 -12.32 -36.92
N GLU A 21 7.28 -12.80 -36.36
CA GLU A 21 7.24 -14.03 -35.53
C GLU A 21 8.22 -13.99 -34.35
N SER A 22 8.44 -12.81 -33.77
CA SER A 22 9.42 -12.61 -32.70
C SER A 22 8.92 -13.15 -31.36
N TYR A 23 9.80 -13.90 -30.69
CA TYR A 23 9.60 -14.37 -29.31
C TYR A 23 10.24 -13.45 -28.27
N HIS A 24 10.83 -12.32 -28.67
CA HIS A 24 11.64 -11.48 -27.79
C HIS A 24 10.88 -10.99 -26.53
N TYR A 25 9.59 -10.65 -26.69
CA TYR A 25 8.72 -10.19 -25.60
C TYR A 25 7.79 -11.29 -25.06
N ALA A 26 7.80 -12.48 -25.65
CA ALA A 26 6.98 -13.63 -25.23
C ALA A 26 7.65 -14.42 -24.08
N ARG A 27 8.14 -13.71 -23.05
CA ARG A 27 8.90 -14.29 -21.94
C ARG A 27 8.66 -13.56 -20.62
N ARG A 28 9.21 -14.12 -19.53
CA ARG A 28 9.29 -13.47 -18.22
C ARG A 28 10.72 -13.50 -17.70
N GLN A 29 11.17 -12.36 -17.23
CA GLN A 29 12.52 -12.10 -16.73
C GLN A 29 12.55 -12.26 -15.21
N PHE A 30 12.29 -13.48 -14.71
CA PHE A 30 12.30 -13.73 -13.26
C PHE A 30 13.68 -13.53 -12.62
N ASN A 31 14.74 -13.64 -13.42
CA ASN A 31 16.12 -13.31 -13.01
C ASN A 31 16.28 -11.85 -12.51
N LEU A 32 15.34 -10.95 -12.81
CA LEU A 32 15.33 -9.59 -12.26
C LEU A 32 15.16 -9.56 -10.74
N LEU A 33 14.56 -10.59 -10.15
CA LEU A 33 14.40 -10.73 -8.71
C LEU A 33 15.70 -11.14 -8.00
N ASP A 34 16.58 -11.87 -8.70
CA ASP A 34 17.84 -12.38 -8.16
C ASP A 34 18.98 -11.36 -8.24
N CYS A 35 18.74 -10.20 -8.88
CA CYS A 35 19.73 -9.16 -9.09
C CYS A 35 19.61 -8.09 -7.99
N ASP A 36 20.34 -8.26 -6.88
CA ASP A 36 20.26 -7.37 -5.69
C ASP A 36 20.55 -5.87 -5.95
N HIS A 37 21.26 -5.55 -7.04
CA HIS A 37 21.55 -4.17 -7.44
C HIS A 37 20.37 -3.51 -8.19
N LEU A 38 19.32 -4.27 -8.52
CA LEU A 38 18.07 -3.79 -9.10
C LEU A 38 16.99 -3.63 -8.02
N ARG A 39 15.95 -2.87 -8.35
CA ARG A 39 14.87 -2.54 -7.40
C ARG A 39 13.65 -3.47 -7.48
N TYR A 40 13.59 -4.41 -8.42
CA TYR A 40 12.42 -5.30 -8.60
C TYR A 40 12.12 -6.14 -7.35
N GLY A 41 13.16 -6.57 -6.62
CA GLY A 41 13.00 -7.29 -5.35
C GLY A 41 12.29 -6.46 -4.27
N GLN A 42 12.33 -5.13 -4.33
CA GLN A 42 11.64 -4.25 -3.38
C GLN A 42 10.11 -4.32 -3.60
N LEU A 43 9.66 -4.22 -4.86
CA LEU A 43 8.25 -4.36 -5.24
C LEU A 43 7.71 -5.75 -4.90
N TYR A 44 8.48 -6.79 -5.21
CA TYR A 44 8.11 -8.17 -4.90
C TYR A 44 7.90 -8.42 -3.40
N ARG A 45 8.78 -7.88 -2.55
CA ARG A 45 8.63 -7.99 -1.09
C ARG A 45 7.36 -7.30 -0.60
N PHE A 46 7.04 -6.13 -1.16
CA PHE A 46 5.80 -5.44 -0.82
C PHE A 46 4.57 -6.24 -1.23
N ASP A 47 4.53 -6.79 -2.45
CA ASP A 47 3.42 -7.62 -2.92
C ASP A 47 3.24 -8.88 -2.04
N ARG A 48 4.33 -9.57 -1.73
CA ARG A 48 4.32 -10.72 -0.82
C ARG A 48 3.74 -10.37 0.54
N ASP A 49 4.25 -9.32 1.17
CA ASP A 49 3.85 -8.93 2.53
C ASP A 49 2.43 -8.34 2.55
N MET A 50 1.97 -7.71 1.47
CA MET A 50 0.57 -7.30 1.28
C MET A 50 -0.36 -8.52 1.28
N ASN A 51 -0.03 -9.57 0.53
CA ASN A 51 -0.81 -10.81 0.51
C ASN A 51 -0.80 -11.54 1.86
N TRP A 52 0.35 -11.62 2.53
CA TRP A 52 0.42 -12.19 3.88
C TRP A 52 -0.37 -11.39 4.90
N THR A 53 -0.34 -10.06 4.81
CA THR A 53 -1.14 -9.22 5.71
C THR A 53 -2.63 -9.44 5.42
N GLU A 54 -3.04 -9.66 4.18
CA GLU A 54 -4.41 -10.03 3.85
C GLU A 54 -4.80 -11.38 4.46
N ASP A 55 -3.97 -12.41 4.35
CA ASP A 55 -4.22 -13.73 4.95
C ASP A 55 -4.43 -13.66 6.48
N GLN A 56 -3.74 -12.74 7.16
CA GLN A 56 -3.85 -12.56 8.60
C GLN A 56 -5.10 -11.75 9.04
N TYR A 57 -5.56 -10.79 8.23
CA TYR A 57 -6.67 -9.88 8.61
C TYR A 57 -7.97 -10.07 7.81
N GLY A 58 -7.93 -10.81 6.69
CA GLY A 58 -9.07 -11.27 5.91
C GLY A 58 -9.91 -10.16 5.27
N TRP A 59 -9.32 -9.03 4.84
CA TRP A 59 -10.12 -7.93 4.31
C TRP A 59 -10.78 -8.22 2.96
N LEU A 60 -10.33 -9.20 2.18
CA LEU A 60 -11.00 -9.57 0.93
C LEU A 60 -12.34 -10.28 1.19
N ALA A 61 -12.40 -11.11 2.25
CA ALA A 61 -13.62 -11.78 2.69
C ALA A 61 -14.56 -10.85 3.50
N GLY A 62 -14.04 -9.71 3.97
CA GLY A 62 -14.82 -8.71 4.69
C GLY A 62 -15.83 -7.96 3.82
N SER A 63 -16.81 -7.36 4.49
CA SER A 63 -17.81 -6.48 3.85
C SER A 63 -17.15 -5.32 3.10
N GLN A 64 -17.96 -4.60 2.31
CA GLN A 64 -17.52 -3.40 1.61
C GLN A 64 -16.88 -2.41 2.59
N ALA A 65 -15.78 -1.80 2.17
CA ALA A 65 -15.08 -0.79 2.95
C ALA A 65 -15.95 0.45 3.20
N PHE A 66 -15.78 1.06 4.37
CA PHE A 66 -16.31 2.39 4.65
C PHE A 66 -15.23 3.43 4.37
N VAL A 67 -15.47 4.32 3.41
CA VAL A 67 -14.50 5.36 3.04
C VAL A 67 -14.80 6.63 3.83
N SER A 68 -13.96 6.93 4.82
CA SER A 68 -14.10 8.09 5.70
C SER A 68 -13.43 9.35 5.15
N ALA A 69 -12.46 9.23 4.23
CA ALA A 69 -11.89 10.40 3.57
C ALA A 69 -11.54 10.14 2.11
N LYS A 70 -11.83 11.13 1.28
CA LYS A 70 -11.36 11.28 -0.10
C LYS A 70 -10.94 12.74 -0.27
N HIS A 71 -9.86 13.12 0.39
CA HIS A 71 -9.47 14.52 0.50
C HIS A 71 -8.74 14.96 -0.77
N GLU A 72 -9.43 15.68 -1.64
CA GLU A 72 -8.90 16.06 -2.95
C GLU A 72 -7.67 16.96 -2.86
N GLU A 73 -7.64 17.96 -1.97
CA GLU A 73 -6.50 18.87 -1.87
C GLU A 73 -5.25 18.18 -1.31
N ASP A 74 -5.40 17.52 -0.16
CA ASP A 74 -4.35 16.74 0.49
C ASP A 74 -3.95 15.48 -0.30
N LYS A 75 -4.79 15.03 -1.25
CA LYS A 75 -4.62 13.75 -1.98
C LYS A 75 -4.55 12.55 -1.02
N VAL A 76 -5.31 12.59 0.06
CA VAL A 76 -5.35 11.52 1.08
C VAL A 76 -6.66 10.75 1.00
N ILE A 77 -6.55 9.41 0.99
CA ILE A 77 -7.69 8.50 1.06
C ILE A 77 -7.59 7.69 2.36
N VAL A 78 -8.69 7.64 3.10
CA VAL A 78 -8.82 6.85 4.33
C VAL A 78 -10.07 5.99 4.25
N PHE A 79 -9.93 4.71 4.56
CA PHE A 79 -11.05 3.80 4.68
C PHE A 79 -10.74 2.69 5.69
N ASP A 80 -11.78 2.05 6.20
CA ASP A 80 -11.66 0.84 7.01
C ASP A 80 -12.35 -0.35 6.35
N ARG A 81 -11.75 -1.53 6.50
CA ARG A 81 -12.27 -2.81 6.01
C ARG A 81 -11.77 -3.96 6.89
N ALA A 82 -12.67 -4.85 7.31
CA ALA A 82 -12.37 -5.98 8.20
C ALA A 82 -11.51 -5.60 9.43
N HIS A 83 -11.91 -4.53 10.12
CA HIS A 83 -11.22 -3.99 11.32
C HIS A 83 -9.82 -3.41 11.10
N VAL A 84 -9.35 -3.33 9.84
CA VAL A 84 -8.11 -2.65 9.46
C VAL A 84 -8.44 -1.26 8.93
N VAL A 85 -7.64 -0.26 9.33
CA VAL A 85 -7.71 1.11 8.80
C VAL A 85 -6.59 1.29 7.78
N PHE A 86 -6.96 1.75 6.59
CA PHE A 86 -6.05 2.03 5.49
C PHE A 86 -5.92 3.54 5.31
N VAL A 87 -4.68 4.01 5.14
CA VAL A 87 -4.35 5.41 4.92
C VAL A 87 -3.39 5.51 3.74
N PHE A 88 -3.83 6.18 2.68
CA PHE A 88 -3.03 6.40 1.47
C PHE A 88 -2.79 7.90 1.29
N ASN A 89 -1.52 8.30 1.22
CA ASN A 89 -1.13 9.66 0.85
C ASN A 89 -0.58 9.66 -0.59
N PHE A 90 -1.36 10.19 -1.52
CA PHE A 90 -0.97 10.35 -2.93
C PHE A 90 -0.45 11.76 -3.24
N HIS A 91 -0.22 12.60 -2.24
CA HIS A 91 0.35 13.92 -2.49
C HIS A 91 1.78 13.76 -3.01
N PRO A 92 2.17 14.44 -4.10
CA PRO A 92 3.51 14.28 -4.68
C PRO A 92 4.65 14.92 -3.88
N SER A 93 4.37 15.49 -2.69
CA SER A 93 5.39 16.28 -1.96
C SER A 93 5.05 16.63 -0.51
N LYS A 94 3.78 16.59 -0.09
CA LYS A 94 3.37 16.97 1.27
C LYS A 94 3.24 15.74 2.15
N SER A 95 4.03 15.76 3.22
CA SER A 95 3.84 14.88 4.36
C SER A 95 3.03 15.62 5.43
N PHE A 96 2.17 14.89 6.13
CA PHE A 96 1.29 15.45 7.15
C PHE A 96 1.64 14.83 8.50
N GLN A 97 2.02 15.69 9.44
CA GLN A 97 2.07 15.33 10.85
C GLN A 97 0.68 15.50 11.45
N ASP A 98 0.33 14.66 12.44
CA ASP A 98 -0.92 14.75 13.17
C ASP A 98 -2.19 14.71 12.27
N TYR A 99 -2.13 14.00 11.14
CA TYR A 99 -3.27 13.87 10.22
C TYR A 99 -4.39 13.09 10.90
N ARG A 100 -5.60 13.65 10.96
CA ARG A 100 -6.72 13.02 11.66
C ARG A 100 -7.41 12.01 10.78
N VAL A 101 -7.59 10.81 11.30
CA VAL A 101 -8.29 9.72 10.64
C VAL A 101 -9.46 9.26 11.51
N ALA A 102 -10.61 9.07 10.88
CA ALA A 102 -11.82 8.56 11.53
C ALA A 102 -11.70 7.04 11.72
N VAL A 103 -12.13 6.55 12.88
CA VAL A 103 -12.07 5.11 13.22
C VAL A 103 -13.36 4.67 13.92
N GLU A 104 -13.80 3.45 13.63
CA GLU A 104 -15.04 2.91 14.20
C GLU A 104 -14.86 2.46 15.65
N VAL A 105 -13.84 1.61 15.87
CA VAL A 105 -13.63 0.96 17.17
C VAL A 105 -12.62 1.78 17.98
N PRO A 106 -12.97 2.22 19.20
CA PRO A 106 -12.00 2.89 20.06
C PRO A 106 -10.94 1.90 20.55
N GLY A 107 -9.75 2.42 20.83
CA GLY A 107 -8.69 1.66 21.45
C GLY A 107 -7.32 2.11 20.98
N LYS A 108 -6.49 1.11 20.68
CA LYS A 108 -5.09 1.28 20.33
C LYS A 108 -4.81 0.60 19.01
N TYR A 109 -4.25 1.36 18.08
CA TYR A 109 -3.86 0.92 16.74
C TYR A 109 -2.34 0.86 16.61
N GLN A 110 -1.87 -0.02 15.73
CA GLN A 110 -0.45 -0.21 15.42
C GLN A 110 -0.29 -0.42 13.91
N ILE A 111 0.86 -0.02 13.37
CA ILE A 111 1.20 -0.23 11.96
C ILE A 111 1.42 -1.73 11.71
N LYS A 112 0.64 -2.31 10.79
CA LYS A 112 0.77 -3.71 10.39
C LYS A 112 1.50 -3.89 9.06
N LEU A 113 1.31 -2.95 8.14
CA LEU A 113 2.03 -2.86 6.87
C LEU A 113 2.34 -1.38 6.60
N ASP A 114 3.55 -1.10 6.12
CA ASP A 114 4.04 0.24 5.80
C ASP A 114 4.85 0.21 4.51
N SER A 115 4.36 0.86 3.46
CA SER A 115 5.05 0.94 2.17
C SER A 115 6.33 1.77 2.20
N ASP A 116 6.53 2.62 3.21
CA ASP A 116 7.72 3.46 3.35
C ASP A 116 8.92 2.70 3.94
N MET A 117 8.79 1.42 4.31
CA MET A 117 9.92 0.65 4.83
C MET A 117 11.05 0.51 3.79
N GLU A 118 12.31 0.60 4.24
CA GLU A 118 13.50 0.50 3.38
C GLU A 118 13.54 -0.81 2.57
N MET A 119 13.05 -1.91 3.13
CA MET A 119 12.99 -3.21 2.44
C MET A 119 12.08 -3.21 1.20
N TYR A 120 11.11 -2.29 1.15
CA TYR A 120 10.23 -2.02 0.01
C TYR A 120 10.72 -0.85 -0.84
N GLY A 121 11.90 -0.29 -0.54
CA GLY A 121 12.48 0.82 -1.28
C GLY A 121 12.03 2.21 -0.84
N GLY A 122 11.30 2.31 0.29
CA GLY A 122 10.92 3.57 0.91
C GLY A 122 12.03 4.20 1.77
N HIS A 123 11.65 5.23 2.53
CA HIS A 123 12.57 6.08 3.30
C HIS A 123 12.67 5.74 4.80
N GLY A 124 11.90 4.78 5.30
CA GLY A 124 11.95 4.30 6.69
C GLY A 124 11.55 5.34 7.73
N ARG A 125 10.60 6.24 7.43
CA ARG A 125 10.30 7.41 8.28
C ARG A 125 9.39 7.11 9.46
N LEU A 126 8.70 5.97 9.46
CA LEU A 126 7.74 5.61 10.50
C LEU A 126 8.37 4.68 11.55
N ASP A 127 8.19 5.02 12.83
CA ASP A 127 8.48 4.10 13.93
C ASP A 127 7.30 3.13 14.11
N ARG A 128 7.51 1.86 13.78
CA ARG A 128 6.49 0.81 13.87
C ARG A 128 6.10 0.43 15.30
N SER A 129 6.88 0.83 16.30
CA SER A 129 6.52 0.67 17.71
C SER A 129 5.51 1.72 18.18
N THR A 130 5.24 2.75 17.36
CA THR A 130 4.26 3.80 17.67
C THR A 130 2.87 3.21 17.88
N GLU A 131 2.29 3.57 19.02
CA GLU A 131 0.93 3.24 19.38
C GLU A 131 0.02 4.43 19.11
N PHE A 132 -1.01 4.23 18.29
CA PHE A 132 -1.98 5.26 17.94
C PHE A 132 -3.23 5.10 18.80
N PHE A 133 -3.47 6.07 19.68
CA PHE A 133 -4.62 6.04 20.59
C PHE A 133 -5.79 6.82 20.01
N THR A 134 -6.98 6.22 20.08
CA THR A 134 -8.21 6.89 19.65
C THR A 134 -8.72 7.87 20.68
N GLN A 135 -9.35 8.95 20.21
CA GLN A 135 -10.06 9.93 21.02
C GLN A 135 -11.56 9.85 20.70
N PRO A 136 -12.46 10.09 21.68
CA PRO A 136 -13.90 10.19 21.46
C PRO A 136 -14.26 11.54 20.81
N GLU A 137 -13.63 11.84 19.68
CA GLU A 137 -13.83 13.01 18.85
C GLU A 137 -14.48 12.56 17.53
N PRO A 138 -15.79 12.80 17.35
CA PRO A 138 -16.49 12.44 16.12
C PRO A 138 -15.87 13.13 14.91
N PHE A 139 -15.58 12.36 13.87
CA PHE A 139 -14.90 12.85 12.67
C PHE A 139 -15.32 12.02 11.46
N ASN A 140 -15.60 12.69 10.34
CA ASN A 140 -15.96 12.09 9.04
C ASN A 140 -16.90 10.86 9.13
N GLY A 141 -17.98 10.97 9.91
CA GLY A 141 -19.00 9.92 10.03
C GLY A 141 -18.68 8.77 10.97
N ARG A 142 -17.61 8.87 11.77
CA ARG A 142 -17.30 7.95 12.88
C ARG A 142 -17.33 8.67 14.22
N ASN A 143 -17.50 7.92 15.31
CA ASN A 143 -17.57 8.45 16.67
C ASN A 143 -16.20 8.67 17.32
N HIS A 144 -15.14 8.11 16.73
CA HIS A 144 -13.78 8.22 17.23
C HIS A 144 -12.83 8.62 16.11
N SER A 145 -11.69 9.19 16.50
CA SER A 145 -10.60 9.50 15.59
C SER A 145 -9.24 9.31 16.25
N MET A 146 -8.19 9.23 15.44
CA MET A 146 -6.80 9.23 15.91
C MET A 146 -5.97 10.10 14.98
N LYS A 147 -4.76 10.46 15.42
CA LYS A 147 -3.79 11.21 14.64
C LYS A 147 -2.69 10.29 14.13
N VAL A 148 -2.30 10.42 12.88
CA VAL A 148 -1.23 9.62 12.25
C VAL A 148 -0.22 10.52 11.54
N LEU A 149 1.00 10.00 11.35
CA LEU A 149 1.97 10.57 10.41
C LEU A 149 1.77 9.90 9.05
N THR A 150 1.56 10.69 8.00
CA THR A 150 1.49 10.19 6.62
C THR A 150 2.57 10.86 5.79
N CYS A 151 3.43 10.06 5.17
CA CYS A 151 4.54 10.56 4.38
C CYS A 151 4.30 10.39 2.88
N THR A 152 4.83 11.30 2.06
CA THR A 152 4.94 11.10 0.61
C THR A 152 6.09 10.15 0.34
N LEU A 153 5.86 9.04 -0.37
CA LEU A 153 6.92 8.11 -0.82
C LEU A 153 7.98 8.78 -1.70
#